data_AF-A0A1G6UTT1-F1
#
_entry.id   AF-A0A1G6UTT1-F1
#
_cell.length_a   1.000
_cell.length_b   1.000
_cell.length_c   1.000
_cell.angle_alpha   90.00
_cell.angle_beta   90.00
_cell.angle_gamma   90.00
#
_symmetry.space_group_name_H-M   'P 1'
#
loop_
_entity.id
_entity.type
_entity.pdbx_description
1 polymer ?
#
loop_
_entity_poly.entity_id
_entity_poly.type
_entity_poly.pdbx_seq_one_letter_code
_entity_poly.pdbx_strand_id
1 'polypeptide(L)'
;MTDDQARAPVFDRRTMIVGGALAATSLVANLRRPDIPFRMLHGEKLDDLFPKKVGNWECESNSGLVLPPRDQLRDRIYNSLVTRFYSSPTDLPVMLLIAYSGTQDGVLQVHRPEVCYPAAGYELLENHFEPLAVGRGLIVPAHFISTRSSSRREQLIYWTRIGNAFPTRWWEQHVAVAQENLIGHVPDGVLIRVSTAAIDDLQAIAVLKHFTLAMLALLSPLARRVLFGEAGAPA
;
A
#
# COMPACT_ATOMS: atom_id res chain seq x y z
N MET A 1 -34.34 51.32 40.49
CA MET A 1 -33.43 50.98 39.37
C MET A 1 -33.37 49.46 39.31
N THR A 2 -34.31 48.85 38.62
CA THR A 2 -34.37 47.40 38.36
C THR A 2 -33.84 47.17 36.96
N ASP A 3 -32.65 46.57 36.88
CA ASP A 3 -31.98 46.19 35.64
C ASP A 3 -32.59 44.85 35.19
N ASP A 4 -33.58 44.93 34.31
CA ASP A 4 -34.24 43.77 33.70
C ASP A 4 -33.46 43.38 32.43
N GLN A 5 -32.30 42.75 32.61
CA GLN A 5 -31.60 42.11 31.51
C GLN A 5 -32.30 40.80 31.16
N ALA A 6 -33.29 40.90 30.25
CA ALA A 6 -33.88 39.75 29.60
C ALA A 6 -32.77 38.87 28.98
N ARG A 7 -32.51 37.72 29.59
CA ARG A 7 -31.60 36.70 29.04
C ARG A 7 -32.10 36.33 27.65
N ALA A 8 -31.33 36.69 26.62
CA ALA A 8 -31.59 36.25 25.26
C ALA A 8 -31.73 34.71 25.25
N PRO A 9 -32.70 34.15 24.49
CA PRO A 9 -32.90 32.71 24.44
C PRO A 9 -31.60 32.03 24.01
N VAL A 10 -31.19 31.02 24.78
CA VAL A 10 -29.91 30.30 24.62
C VAL A 10 -29.79 29.63 23.24
N PHE A 11 -30.91 29.45 22.52
CA PHE A 11 -30.96 28.92 21.16
C PHE A 11 -31.84 29.80 20.27
N ASP A 12 -31.23 30.58 19.38
CA ASP A 12 -31.93 31.24 18.27
C ASP A 12 -32.22 30.23 17.14
N ARG A 13 -33.18 30.54 16.25
CA ARG A 13 -33.56 29.72 15.08
C ARG A 13 -32.35 29.28 14.27
N ARG A 14 -31.35 30.15 14.11
CA ARG A 14 -30.10 29.84 13.41
C ARG A 14 -29.34 28.71 14.09
N THR A 15 -29.22 28.76 15.42
CA THR A 15 -28.56 27.72 16.21
C THR A 15 -29.30 26.39 16.12
N MET A 16 -30.63 26.40 16.09
CA MET A 16 -31.42 25.18 15.89
C MET A 16 -31.25 24.57 14.49
N ILE A 17 -31.21 25.41 13.43
CA ILE A 17 -30.99 24.94 12.06
C ILE A 17 -29.59 24.33 11.91
N VAL A 18 -28.56 25.03 12.38
CA VAL A 18 -27.17 24.55 12.30
C VAL A 18 -27.00 23.30 13.16
N GLY A 19 -27.49 23.29 14.40
CA GLY A 19 -27.43 22.13 15.28
C GLY A 19 -28.16 20.91 14.72
N GLY A 20 -29.36 21.12 14.16
CA GLY A 20 -30.12 20.07 13.49
C GLY A 20 -29.41 19.50 12.26
N ALA A 21 -28.82 20.37 11.43
CA ALA A 21 -28.03 19.94 10.28
C ALA A 21 -26.79 19.12 10.67
N LEU A 22 -26.07 19.54 11.72
CA LEU A 22 -24.91 18.80 12.24
C LEU A 22 -25.33 17.45 12.83
N ALA A 23 -26.42 17.39 13.60
CA ALA A 23 -26.94 16.16 14.18
C ALA A 23 -27.40 15.17 13.09
N ALA A 24 -28.14 15.65 12.08
CA ALA A 24 -28.55 14.83 10.94
C ALA A 24 -27.36 14.31 10.15
N THR A 25 -26.36 15.17 9.89
CA THR A 25 -25.12 14.76 9.21
C THR A 25 -24.37 13.70 10.01
N SER A 26 -24.23 13.89 11.34
CA SER A 26 -23.58 12.92 12.22
C SER A 26 -24.30 11.57 12.24
N LEU A 27 -25.63 11.59 12.32
CA LEU A 27 -26.46 10.38 12.29
C LEU A 27 -26.29 9.63 10.96
N VAL A 28 -26.41 10.34 9.83
CA VAL A 28 -26.24 9.75 8.50
C VAL A 28 -24.82 9.19 8.33
N ALA A 29 -23.79 9.94 8.75
CA ALA A 29 -22.41 9.50 8.65
C ALA A 29 -22.14 8.23 9.49
N ASN A 30 -22.72 8.15 10.70
CA ASN A 30 -22.55 6.99 11.56
C ASN A 30 -23.29 5.76 11.00
N LEU A 31 -24.54 5.93 10.55
CA LEU A 31 -25.34 4.88 9.92
C LEU A 31 -24.76 4.38 8.59
N ARG A 32 -23.96 5.20 7.90
CA ARG A 32 -23.30 4.87 6.63
C ARG A 32 -21.83 4.52 6.80
N ARG A 33 -21.36 4.29 8.03
CA ARG A 33 -19.98 3.84 8.26
C ARG A 33 -19.80 2.44 7.66
N PRO A 34 -18.80 2.23 6.79
CA PRO A 34 -18.53 0.91 6.23
C PRO A 34 -17.99 -0.02 7.31
N ASP A 35 -18.52 -1.23 7.38
CA ASP A 35 -18.18 -2.23 8.39
C ASP A 35 -17.95 -3.63 7.82
N ILE A 36 -18.18 -3.85 6.52
CA ILE A 36 -17.97 -5.14 5.85
C ILE A 36 -16.50 -5.25 5.43
N PRO A 37 -15.66 -6.11 6.07
CA PRO A 37 -14.26 -6.21 5.70
C PRO A 37 -14.12 -6.87 4.33
N PHE A 38 -13.48 -6.20 3.40
CA PHE A 38 -13.13 -6.75 2.08
C PHE A 38 -11.64 -7.05 2.04
N ARG A 39 -11.27 -8.21 2.61
CA ARG A 39 -9.89 -8.65 2.81
C ARG A 39 -9.57 -9.81 1.88
N MET A 40 -8.37 -9.81 1.31
CA MET A 40 -7.89 -10.95 0.53
C MET A 40 -7.21 -12.01 1.42
N LEU A 41 -6.68 -11.60 2.59
CA LEU A 41 -6.02 -12.46 3.57
C LEU A 41 -6.90 -12.67 4.82
N HIS A 42 -7.13 -13.92 5.22
CA HIS A 42 -8.07 -14.31 6.29
C HIS A 42 -7.38 -15.10 7.40
N GLY A 43 -6.38 -14.48 8.03
CA GLY A 43 -5.68 -15.04 9.20
C GLY A 43 -4.44 -15.88 8.86
N GLU A 44 -4.19 -16.17 7.58
CA GLU A 44 -2.92 -16.75 7.16
C GLU A 44 -1.75 -15.78 7.37
N LYS A 45 -0.56 -16.32 7.61
CA LYS A 45 0.64 -15.49 7.73
C LYS A 45 1.09 -15.05 6.35
N LEU A 46 1.21 -13.74 6.17
CA LEU A 46 1.68 -13.14 4.90
C LEU A 46 3.03 -13.71 4.46
N ASP A 47 3.94 -14.01 5.40
CA ASP A 47 5.27 -14.56 5.08
C ASP A 47 5.18 -15.93 4.36
N ASP A 48 4.24 -16.78 4.76
CA ASP A 48 4.11 -18.14 4.22
C ASP A 48 3.62 -18.13 2.75
N LEU A 49 3.09 -17.01 2.27
CA LEU A 49 2.57 -16.86 0.90
C LEU A 49 3.65 -16.69 -0.16
N PHE A 50 4.87 -16.33 0.23
CA PHE A 50 5.94 -15.99 -0.70
C PHE A 50 7.04 -17.06 -0.69
N PRO A 51 7.62 -17.42 -1.85
CA PRO A 51 8.61 -18.49 -1.94
C PRO A 51 9.97 -18.07 -1.36
N LYS A 52 10.65 -18.98 -0.66
CA LYS A 52 12.02 -18.74 -0.15
C LYS A 52 13.09 -18.85 -1.25
N LYS A 53 12.76 -19.47 -2.38
CA LYS A 53 13.64 -19.63 -3.53
C LYS A 53 12.91 -19.22 -4.81
N VAL A 54 13.56 -18.46 -5.66
CA VAL A 54 13.04 -17.98 -6.94
C VAL A 54 14.12 -18.21 -8.00
N GLY A 55 14.01 -19.25 -8.82
CA GLY A 55 15.08 -19.58 -9.78
C GLY A 55 16.44 -19.79 -9.08
N ASN A 56 17.44 -18.99 -9.48
CA ASN A 56 18.78 -18.97 -8.89
C ASN A 56 18.89 -18.16 -7.60
N TRP A 57 17.85 -17.39 -7.25
CA TRP A 57 17.83 -16.59 -6.05
C TRP A 57 17.37 -17.39 -4.83
N GLU A 58 18.12 -17.28 -3.74
CA GLU A 58 17.81 -17.90 -2.45
C GLU A 58 17.72 -16.83 -1.36
N CYS A 59 16.72 -16.97 -0.48
CA CYS A 59 16.51 -16.03 0.61
C CYS A 59 17.55 -16.25 1.72
N GLU A 60 18.49 -15.32 1.87
CA GLU A 60 19.53 -15.39 2.90
C GLU A 60 19.10 -14.76 4.23
N SER A 61 18.26 -13.73 4.19
CA SER A 61 17.78 -13.07 5.41
C SER A 61 16.42 -12.40 5.24
N ASN A 62 15.70 -12.26 6.36
CA ASN A 62 14.45 -11.50 6.43
C ASN A 62 14.69 -10.02 6.83
N SER A 63 15.94 -9.55 6.89
CA SER A 63 16.28 -8.24 7.48
C SER A 63 17.47 -7.57 6.76
N GLY A 64 17.20 -6.93 5.62
CA GLY A 64 18.19 -6.12 4.90
C GLY A 64 17.65 -4.83 4.27
N LEU A 65 16.35 -4.53 4.44
CA LEU A 65 15.71 -3.38 3.78
C LEU A 65 15.76 -2.12 4.64
N VAL A 66 15.87 -0.96 3.99
CA VAL A 66 15.45 0.29 4.62
C VAL A 66 13.94 0.24 4.78
N LEU A 67 13.58 0.09 6.05
CA LEU A 67 12.23 0.23 6.54
C LEU A 67 12.01 1.68 6.96
N PRO A 68 10.78 2.20 6.87
CA PRO A 68 10.42 3.39 7.65
C PRO A 68 10.76 3.12 9.12
N PRO A 69 11.17 4.15 9.90
CA PRO A 69 11.47 4.01 11.32
C PRO A 69 10.38 3.20 12.05
N ARG A 70 10.77 2.36 13.01
CA ARG A 70 9.80 1.69 13.89
C ARG A 70 9.16 2.74 14.78
N ASP A 71 8.04 3.30 14.37
CA ASP A 71 7.20 4.15 15.20
C ASP A 71 5.80 3.52 15.36
N GLN A 72 5.03 4.03 16.32
CA GLN A 72 3.65 3.58 16.54
C GLN A 72 2.76 3.79 15.31
N LEU A 73 3.18 4.62 14.35
CA LEU A 73 2.47 4.90 13.12
C LEU A 73 2.58 3.72 12.14
N ARG A 74 3.78 3.15 11.96
CA ARG A 74 3.99 1.95 11.14
C ARG A 74 3.13 0.77 11.60
N ASP A 75 3.08 0.52 12.91
CA ASP A 75 2.35 -0.62 13.49
C ASP A 75 0.82 -0.42 13.44
N ARG A 76 0.33 0.82 13.33
CA ARG A 76 -1.09 1.11 13.08
C ARG A 76 -1.49 0.98 11.61
N ILE A 77 -0.55 1.17 10.69
CA ILE A 77 -0.84 1.24 9.25
C ILE A 77 -0.71 -0.13 8.58
N TYR A 78 0.29 -0.94 8.94
CA TYR A 78 0.48 -2.27 8.37
C TYR A 78 0.19 -3.37 9.39
N ASN A 79 -0.81 -4.20 9.06
CA ASN A 79 -1.11 -5.41 9.84
C ASN A 79 -0.03 -6.48 9.67
N SER A 80 0.68 -6.48 8.54
CA SER A 80 1.72 -7.46 8.24
C SER A 80 2.76 -6.90 7.28
N LEU A 81 4.02 -7.16 7.57
CA LEU A 81 5.16 -6.73 6.77
C LEU A 81 6.08 -7.93 6.51
N VAL A 82 6.35 -8.20 5.25
CA VAL A 82 7.35 -9.18 4.81
C VAL A 82 8.51 -8.41 4.21
N THR A 83 9.72 -8.73 4.68
CA THR A 83 10.97 -8.25 4.09
C THR A 83 11.90 -9.42 3.85
N ARG A 84 12.45 -9.51 2.64
CA ARG A 84 13.35 -10.60 2.25
C ARG A 84 14.51 -10.07 1.42
N PHE A 85 15.67 -10.64 1.64
CA PHE A 85 16.86 -10.43 0.84
C PHE A 85 17.20 -11.74 0.12
N TYR A 86 17.17 -11.69 -1.19
CA TYR A 86 17.47 -12.78 -2.08
C TYR A 86 18.83 -12.56 -2.71
N SER A 87 19.77 -13.49 -2.49
CA SER A 87 21.07 -13.49 -3.16
C SER A 87 21.05 -14.49 -4.32
N SER A 88 21.93 -14.29 -5.30
CA SER A 88 22.20 -15.25 -6.36
C SER A 88 23.72 -15.29 -6.59
N PRO A 89 24.30 -16.45 -6.90
CA PRO A 89 25.71 -16.54 -7.29
C PRO A 89 25.99 -15.93 -8.67
N THR A 90 24.96 -15.74 -9.50
CA THR A 90 25.09 -15.30 -10.90
C THR A 90 24.40 -13.98 -11.20
N ASP A 91 23.44 -13.57 -10.37
CA ASP A 91 22.58 -12.41 -10.61
C ASP A 91 22.69 -11.40 -9.48
N LEU A 92 22.30 -10.14 -9.75
CA LEU A 92 22.26 -9.11 -8.72
C LEU A 92 21.30 -9.51 -7.57
N PRO A 93 21.63 -9.16 -6.32
CA PRO A 93 20.75 -9.41 -5.20
C PRO A 93 19.45 -8.61 -5.31
N VAL A 94 18.36 -9.20 -4.85
CA VAL A 94 17.03 -8.59 -4.89
C VAL A 94 16.43 -8.52 -3.49
N MET A 95 15.90 -7.36 -3.15
CA MET A 95 15.17 -7.11 -1.93
C MET A 95 13.67 -7.08 -2.23
N LEU A 96 12.89 -7.81 -1.45
CA LEU A 96 11.43 -7.84 -1.53
C LEU A 96 10.84 -7.24 -0.26
N LEU A 97 9.93 -6.29 -0.41
CA LEU A 97 9.11 -5.76 0.68
C LEU A 97 7.65 -5.85 0.28
N ILE A 98 6.84 -6.46 1.14
CA ILE A 98 5.39 -6.52 0.99
C ILE A 98 4.77 -6.02 2.28
N ALA A 99 4.06 -4.91 2.18
CA ALA A 99 3.36 -4.30 3.29
C ALA A 99 1.85 -4.44 3.07
N TYR A 100 1.20 -5.22 3.92
CA TYR A 100 -0.23 -5.52 3.84
C TYR A 100 -0.97 -4.82 4.99
N SER A 101 -2.11 -4.25 4.66
CA SER A 101 -3.01 -3.61 5.61
C SER A 101 -4.43 -4.13 5.37
N GLY A 102 -4.97 -4.83 6.36
CA GLY A 102 -6.33 -5.38 6.35
C GLY A 102 -7.37 -4.47 6.99
N THR A 103 -6.96 -3.25 7.38
CA THR A 103 -7.66 -2.24 8.22
C THR A 103 -8.11 -2.69 9.61
N GLN A 104 -7.71 -1.91 10.63
CA GLN A 104 -8.32 -1.86 11.96
C GLN A 104 -9.17 -0.58 12.18
N ASP A 105 -8.85 0.55 11.53
CA ASP A 105 -9.48 1.86 11.85
C ASP A 105 -9.94 2.72 10.65
N GLY A 106 -10.08 2.15 9.44
CA GLY A 106 -10.70 2.84 8.29
C GLY A 106 -9.83 3.86 7.53
N VAL A 107 -8.54 4.00 7.88
CA VAL A 107 -7.58 4.82 7.12
C VAL A 107 -6.50 3.91 6.53
N LEU A 108 -6.71 3.45 5.30
CA LEU A 108 -5.69 2.73 4.54
C LEU A 108 -4.70 3.75 3.95
N GLN A 109 -3.55 3.92 4.59
CA GLN A 109 -2.43 4.71 4.07
C GLN A 109 -1.32 3.79 3.59
N VAL A 110 -0.80 4.06 2.39
CA VAL A 110 0.31 3.31 1.82
C VAL A 110 1.46 4.27 1.65
N HIS A 111 2.57 4.02 2.37
CA HIS A 111 3.76 4.87 2.29
C HIS A 111 4.53 4.56 1.02
N ARG A 112 4.40 5.43 0.03
CA ARG A 112 5.02 5.26 -1.28
C ARG A 112 6.49 5.71 -1.27
N PRO A 113 7.36 5.07 -2.06
CA PRO A 113 8.78 5.40 -2.09
C PRO A 113 9.08 6.87 -2.40
N GLU A 114 8.27 7.53 -3.23
CA GLU A 114 8.45 8.94 -3.60
C GLU A 114 8.41 9.90 -2.41
N VAL A 115 7.76 9.51 -1.33
CA VAL A 115 7.65 10.31 -0.12
C VAL A 115 8.66 9.88 0.93
N CYS A 116 8.81 8.57 1.15
CA CYS A 116 9.66 8.07 2.23
C CYS A 116 11.15 8.06 1.89
N TYR A 117 11.55 7.92 0.62
CA TYR A 117 12.96 7.95 0.23
C TYR A 117 13.57 9.35 0.42
N PRO A 118 12.95 10.44 -0.09
CA PRO A 118 13.42 11.80 0.20
C PRO A 118 13.45 12.12 1.70
N ALA A 119 12.42 11.72 2.44
CA ALA A 119 12.38 11.89 3.90
C ALA A 119 13.51 11.13 4.62
N ALA A 120 13.99 10.01 4.04
CA ALA A 120 15.12 9.24 4.54
C ALA A 120 16.48 9.70 3.97
N GLY A 121 16.52 10.81 3.24
CA GLY A 121 17.75 11.40 2.70
C GLY A 121 18.21 10.82 1.35
N TYR A 122 17.33 10.17 0.59
CA TYR A 122 17.59 9.73 -0.78
C TYR A 122 17.15 10.80 -1.79
N GLU A 123 17.99 11.04 -2.78
CA GLU A 123 17.63 11.75 -4.00
C GLU A 123 16.91 10.78 -4.95
N LEU A 124 15.78 11.22 -5.52
CA LEU A 124 15.11 10.50 -6.62
C LEU A 124 15.76 10.93 -7.93
N LEU A 125 16.39 9.99 -8.63
CA LEU A 125 17.04 10.22 -9.92
C LEU A 125 16.07 10.02 -11.08
N GLU A 126 15.24 8.98 -10.99
CA GLU A 126 14.23 8.61 -11.99
C GLU A 126 12.93 8.20 -11.29
N ASN A 127 11.79 8.51 -11.91
CA ASN A 127 10.47 8.05 -11.47
C ASN A 127 9.48 8.06 -12.64
N HIS A 128 9.12 6.87 -13.11
CA HIS A 128 8.18 6.71 -14.22
C HIS A 128 7.36 5.42 -14.11
N PHE A 129 6.30 5.33 -14.91
CA PHE A 129 5.51 4.12 -15.02
C PHE A 129 6.23 3.05 -15.82
N GLU A 130 6.30 1.86 -15.25
CA GLU A 130 6.88 0.66 -15.86
C GLU A 130 5.82 -0.45 -15.86
N PRO A 131 4.87 -0.46 -16.83
CA PRO A 131 3.81 -1.45 -16.87
C PRO A 131 4.34 -2.88 -16.83
N LEU A 132 3.77 -3.71 -15.95
CA LEU A 132 4.23 -5.08 -15.73
C LEU A 132 3.11 -6.07 -16.07
N ALA A 133 3.36 -6.92 -17.07
CA ALA A 133 2.46 -8.03 -17.40
C ALA A 133 2.67 -9.16 -16.39
N VAL A 134 1.71 -9.35 -15.47
CA VAL A 134 1.84 -10.27 -14.33
C VAL A 134 1.21 -11.65 -14.58
N GLY A 135 0.97 -11.96 -15.86
CA GLY A 135 0.31 -13.16 -16.34
C GLY A 135 -1.22 -13.06 -16.34
N ARG A 136 -1.88 -14.04 -16.97
CA ARG A 136 -3.35 -14.13 -17.10
C ARG A 136 -4.00 -12.90 -17.77
N GLY A 137 -3.28 -12.25 -18.68
CA GLY A 137 -3.75 -11.04 -19.36
C GLY A 137 -3.80 -9.78 -18.48
N LEU A 138 -3.36 -9.85 -17.21
CA LEU A 138 -3.32 -8.72 -16.31
C LEU A 138 -2.03 -7.92 -16.49
N ILE A 139 -2.17 -6.61 -16.64
CA ILE A 139 -1.07 -5.64 -16.64
C ILE A 139 -1.28 -4.70 -15.46
N VAL A 140 -0.30 -4.61 -14.56
CA VAL A 140 -0.35 -3.69 -13.43
C VAL A 140 0.45 -2.42 -13.73
N PRO A 141 -0.02 -1.24 -13.26
CA PRO A 141 0.70 0.02 -13.43
C PRO A 141 1.81 0.12 -12.36
N ALA A 142 2.87 -0.65 -12.52
CA ALA A 142 4.02 -0.55 -11.62
C ALA A 142 4.81 0.74 -11.90
N HIS A 143 5.49 1.24 -10.88
CA HIS A 143 6.41 2.37 -10.96
C HIS A 143 7.83 1.87 -10.86
N PHE A 144 8.70 2.39 -11.72
CA PHE A 144 10.13 2.28 -11.54
C PHE A 144 10.66 3.56 -10.89
N ILE A 145 11.52 3.41 -9.89
CA ILE A 145 12.22 4.52 -9.24
C ILE A 145 13.70 4.19 -9.11
N SER A 146 14.56 5.12 -9.50
CA SER A 146 16.00 5.08 -9.22
C SER A 146 16.31 6.10 -8.13
N THR A 147 17.01 5.68 -7.09
CA THR A 147 17.34 6.53 -5.93
C THR A 147 18.81 6.46 -5.58
N ARG A 148 19.31 7.53 -4.97
CA ARG A 148 20.70 7.61 -4.50
C ARG A 148 20.78 8.31 -3.16
N SER A 149 21.56 7.74 -2.24
CA SER A 149 22.01 8.39 -1.01
C SER A 149 23.52 8.57 -1.03
N SER A 150 24.08 9.10 0.06
CA SER A 150 25.53 9.25 0.23
C SER A 150 26.29 7.91 0.22
N SER A 151 25.62 6.80 0.53
CA SER A 151 26.25 5.49 0.71
C SER A 151 25.79 4.42 -0.28
N ARG A 152 24.67 4.63 -0.99
CA ARG A 152 24.15 3.62 -1.93
C ARG A 152 23.28 4.19 -3.04
N ARG A 153 23.26 3.50 -4.17
CA ARG A 153 22.22 3.62 -5.21
C ARG A 153 21.28 2.43 -5.08
N GLU A 154 19.99 2.68 -5.18
CA GLU A 154 18.95 1.65 -5.10
C GLU A 154 17.89 1.93 -6.16
N GLN A 155 17.61 0.94 -6.99
CA GLN A 155 16.55 0.95 -7.97
C GLN A 155 15.43 0.01 -7.54
N LEU A 156 14.19 0.38 -7.81
CA LEU A 156 13.04 -0.39 -7.37
C LEU A 156 11.90 -0.34 -8.38
N ILE A 157 11.15 -1.43 -8.44
CA ILE A 157 9.83 -1.49 -9.04
C ILE A 157 8.84 -1.73 -7.91
N TYR A 158 7.75 -0.97 -7.89
CA TYR A 158 6.70 -1.19 -6.91
C TYR A 158 5.31 -0.93 -7.50
N TRP A 159 4.29 -1.55 -6.90
CA TRP A 159 2.90 -1.20 -7.15
C TRP A 159 2.08 -1.33 -5.88
N THR A 160 0.89 -0.72 -5.91
CA THR A 160 -0.05 -0.75 -4.80
C THR A 160 -1.39 -1.24 -5.27
N ARG A 161 -2.06 -2.05 -4.44
CA ARG A 161 -3.44 -2.45 -4.63
C ARG A 161 -4.28 -2.00 -3.44
N ILE A 162 -5.49 -1.53 -3.71
CA ILE A 162 -6.52 -1.24 -2.71
C ILE A 162 -7.82 -1.90 -3.18
N GLY A 163 -8.34 -2.89 -2.43
CA GLY A 163 -9.43 -3.73 -2.91
C GLY A 163 -9.07 -4.36 -4.26
N ASN A 164 -9.81 -4.05 -5.33
CA ASN A 164 -9.46 -4.50 -6.68
C ASN A 164 -8.76 -3.44 -7.55
N ALA A 165 -8.56 -2.23 -7.03
CA ALA A 165 -7.99 -1.10 -7.77
C ALA A 165 -6.47 -1.01 -7.60
N PHE A 166 -5.80 -0.43 -8.60
CA PHE A 166 -4.36 -0.15 -8.61
C PHE A 166 -4.11 1.37 -8.70
N PRO A 167 -4.40 2.14 -7.64
CA PRO A 167 -4.29 3.58 -7.69
C PRO A 167 -2.82 4.01 -7.84
N THR A 168 -2.54 4.78 -8.88
CA THR A 168 -1.19 5.25 -9.20
C THR A 168 -0.87 6.61 -8.60
N ARG A 169 -1.89 7.32 -8.12
CA ARG A 169 -1.75 8.63 -7.47
C ARG A 169 -2.44 8.65 -6.10
N TRP A 170 -2.04 9.59 -5.25
CA TRP A 170 -2.60 9.75 -3.91
C TRP A 170 -4.12 10.01 -3.93
N TRP A 171 -4.59 10.89 -4.83
CA TRP A 171 -6.03 11.18 -4.95
C TRP A 171 -6.82 9.98 -5.48
N GLU A 172 -6.25 9.19 -6.40
CA GLU A 172 -6.89 7.97 -6.93
C GLU A 172 -7.11 6.95 -5.80
N GLN A 173 -6.19 6.87 -4.85
CA GLN A 173 -6.34 6.04 -3.66
C GLN A 173 -7.52 6.49 -2.79
N HIS A 174 -7.68 7.79 -2.54
CA HIS A 174 -8.84 8.30 -1.79
C HIS A 174 -10.16 8.04 -2.49
N VAL A 175 -10.19 8.18 -3.82
CA VAL A 175 -11.38 7.87 -4.64
C VAL A 175 -11.71 6.38 -4.57
N ALA A 176 -10.72 5.49 -4.72
CA ALA A 176 -10.93 4.05 -4.65
C ALA A 176 -11.47 3.61 -3.27
N VAL A 177 -10.90 4.14 -2.18
CA VAL A 177 -11.41 3.89 -0.82
C VAL A 177 -12.83 4.44 -0.65
N ALA A 178 -13.10 5.65 -1.13
CA ALA A 178 -14.43 6.24 -1.04
C ALA A 178 -15.49 5.42 -1.80
N GLN A 179 -15.15 4.90 -2.99
CA GLN A 179 -16.05 4.06 -3.80
C GLN A 179 -16.40 2.75 -3.08
N GLU A 180 -15.41 2.06 -2.51
CA GLU A 180 -15.65 0.84 -1.72
C GLU A 180 -16.45 1.13 -0.43
N ASN A 181 -16.11 2.21 0.27
CA ASN A 181 -16.83 2.63 1.47
C ASN A 181 -18.31 2.96 1.18
N LEU A 182 -18.62 3.55 0.02
CA LEU A 182 -19.99 3.87 -0.39
C LEU A 182 -20.86 2.63 -0.61
N ILE A 183 -20.27 1.49 -0.98
CA ILE A 183 -20.95 0.20 -1.08
C ILE A 183 -20.86 -0.63 0.21
N GLY A 184 -20.34 -0.04 1.30
CA GLY A 184 -20.25 -0.64 2.63
C GLY A 184 -18.99 -1.47 2.89
N HIS A 185 -18.11 -1.61 1.90
CA HIS A 185 -16.88 -2.37 2.01
C HIS A 185 -15.75 -1.55 2.64
N VAL A 186 -14.93 -2.21 3.46
CA VAL A 186 -13.66 -1.69 3.94
C VAL A 186 -12.54 -2.46 3.23
N PRO A 187 -11.93 -1.90 2.18
CA PRO A 187 -10.95 -2.62 1.38
C PRO A 187 -9.63 -2.79 2.14
N ASP A 188 -9.01 -3.95 1.96
CA ASP A 188 -7.60 -4.12 2.28
C ASP A 188 -6.69 -3.42 1.26
N GLY A 189 -5.40 -3.35 1.59
CA GLY A 189 -4.40 -2.86 0.65
C GLY A 189 -3.06 -3.54 0.82
N VAL A 190 -2.30 -3.54 -0.26
CA VAL A 190 -0.93 -4.04 -0.27
C VAL A 190 -0.04 -3.11 -1.09
N LEU A 191 1.16 -2.87 -0.59
CA LEU A 191 2.29 -2.36 -1.36
C LEU A 191 3.30 -3.48 -1.50
N ILE A 192 3.71 -3.74 -2.74
CA ILE A 192 4.82 -4.63 -3.03
C ILE A 192 5.90 -3.86 -3.74
N ARG A 193 7.12 -3.99 -3.23
CA ARG A 193 8.33 -3.36 -3.71
C ARG A 193 9.38 -4.43 -3.92
N VAL A 194 9.97 -4.43 -5.11
CA VAL A 194 11.12 -5.24 -5.46
C VAL A 194 12.25 -4.27 -5.78
N SER A 195 13.37 -4.35 -5.08
CA SER A 195 14.51 -3.44 -5.26
C SER A 195 15.84 -4.17 -5.41
N THR A 196 16.80 -3.50 -6.05
CA THR A 196 18.17 -3.99 -6.26
C THR A 196 19.12 -2.80 -6.26
N ALA A 197 20.42 -3.08 -6.23
CA ALA A 197 21.48 -2.09 -6.36
C ALA A 197 22.30 -2.41 -7.60
N ALA A 198 21.88 -1.88 -8.75
CA ALA A 198 22.56 -2.05 -10.02
C ALA A 198 23.39 -0.82 -10.38
N ILE A 199 24.35 -1.00 -11.30
CA ILE A 199 25.23 0.07 -11.77
C ILE A 199 24.43 1.10 -12.58
N ASP A 200 23.48 0.63 -13.39
CA ASP A 200 22.60 1.43 -14.23
C ASP A 200 21.14 0.95 -14.18
N ASP A 201 20.24 1.79 -14.67
CA ASP A 201 18.80 1.58 -14.56
C ASP A 201 18.27 0.52 -15.56
N LEU A 202 18.93 0.31 -16.70
CA LEU A 202 18.53 -0.74 -17.66
C LEU A 202 18.81 -2.14 -17.08
N GLN A 203 19.99 -2.32 -16.49
CA GLN A 203 20.33 -3.55 -15.78
C GLN A 203 19.38 -3.78 -14.60
N ALA A 204 19.07 -2.73 -13.82
CA ALA A 204 18.12 -2.82 -12.73
C ALA A 204 16.74 -3.29 -13.20
N ILE A 205 16.16 -2.64 -14.21
CA ILE A 205 14.84 -2.99 -14.75
C ILE A 205 14.81 -4.45 -15.21
N ALA A 206 15.86 -4.91 -15.91
CA ALA A 206 15.95 -6.28 -16.38
C ALA A 206 15.92 -7.29 -15.21
N VAL A 207 16.76 -7.09 -14.19
CA VAL A 207 16.82 -7.96 -13.00
C VAL A 207 15.50 -7.93 -12.22
N LEU A 208 14.97 -6.74 -11.96
CA LEU A 208 13.74 -6.56 -11.18
C LEU A 208 12.55 -7.22 -11.87
N LYS A 209 12.40 -7.05 -13.19
CA LYS A 209 11.35 -7.73 -13.96
C LYS A 209 11.57 -9.23 -13.97
N HIS A 210 12.79 -9.70 -14.21
CA HIS A 210 13.08 -11.13 -14.27
C HIS A 210 12.75 -11.83 -12.94
N PHE A 211 13.24 -11.29 -11.82
CA PHE A 211 12.93 -11.80 -10.48
C PHE A 211 11.42 -11.75 -10.20
N THR A 212 10.77 -10.62 -10.48
CA THR A 212 9.34 -10.43 -10.17
C THR A 212 8.51 -11.45 -10.93
N LEU A 213 8.72 -11.61 -12.24
CA LEU A 213 7.95 -12.57 -13.05
C LEU A 213 8.21 -14.01 -12.62
N ALA A 214 9.47 -14.37 -12.31
CA ALA A 214 9.81 -15.69 -11.80
C ALA A 214 9.15 -15.98 -10.45
N MET A 215 9.13 -15.02 -9.52
CA MET A 215 8.45 -15.14 -8.24
C MET A 215 6.94 -15.30 -8.42
N LEU A 216 6.32 -14.47 -9.27
CA LEU A 216 4.89 -14.50 -9.53
C LEU A 216 4.40 -15.81 -10.14
N ALA A 217 5.25 -16.53 -10.86
CA ALA A 217 4.96 -17.85 -11.42
C ALA A 217 4.91 -18.96 -10.35
N LEU A 218 5.53 -18.75 -9.18
CA LEU A 218 5.56 -19.69 -8.07
C LEU A 218 4.44 -19.44 -7.04
N LEU A 219 3.68 -18.35 -7.18
CA LEU A 219 2.68 -17.96 -6.21
C LEU A 219 1.43 -18.84 -6.28
N SER A 220 0.91 -19.18 -5.09
CA SER A 220 -0.39 -19.83 -4.95
C SER A 220 -1.53 -18.91 -5.43
N PRO A 221 -2.70 -19.48 -5.77
CA PRO A 221 -3.94 -18.73 -6.01
C PRO A 221 -4.22 -17.63 -4.98
N LEU A 222 -4.07 -17.94 -3.69
CA LEU A 222 -4.28 -17.00 -2.59
C LEU A 222 -3.27 -15.86 -2.62
N ALA A 223 -1.97 -16.17 -2.76
CA ALA A 223 -0.91 -15.17 -2.83
C ALA A 223 -1.11 -14.21 -4.03
N ARG A 224 -1.53 -14.75 -5.18
CA ARG A 224 -1.87 -13.93 -6.35
C ARG A 224 -3.08 -13.03 -6.09
N ARG A 225 -4.13 -13.55 -5.45
CA ARG A 225 -5.30 -12.76 -5.05
C ARG A 225 -4.94 -11.64 -4.06
N VAL A 226 -4.03 -11.88 -3.12
CA VAL A 226 -3.52 -10.84 -2.21
C VAL A 226 -2.82 -9.72 -2.97
N LEU A 227 -2.02 -10.03 -3.99
CA LEU A 227 -1.28 -9.02 -4.77
C LEU A 227 -2.10 -8.29 -5.82
N PHE A 228 -3.12 -8.95 -6.39
CA PHE A 228 -3.81 -8.48 -7.60
C PHE A 228 -5.34 -8.40 -7.48
N GLY A 229 -5.89 -8.69 -6.31
CA GLY A 229 -7.33 -8.75 -6.08
C GLY A 229 -7.98 -9.92 -6.83
N GLU A 230 -9.27 -9.79 -7.14
CA GLU A 230 -10.02 -10.83 -7.85
C GLU A 230 -9.43 -11.16 -9.23
N ALA A 231 -8.78 -10.20 -9.89
CA ALA A 231 -8.07 -10.46 -11.16
C ALA A 231 -6.87 -11.42 -11.00
N GLY A 232 -6.36 -11.60 -9.78
CA GLY A 232 -5.33 -12.56 -9.44
C GLY A 232 -5.85 -13.95 -9.07
N ALA A 233 -7.14 -14.08 -8.76
CA ALA A 233 -7.76 -15.33 -8.37
C ALA A 233 -7.79 -16.33 -9.55
N PRO A 234 -7.79 -17.65 -9.29
CA PRO A 234 -8.12 -18.64 -10.32
C PRO A 234 -9.55 -18.40 -10.81
N ALA A 235 -9.75 -18.61 -12.11
CA ALA A 235 -11.08 -18.65 -12.72
C ALA A 235 -11.88 -19.84 -12.16
#